data_AF-A0A2G4IK87-F1
#
_entry.id   AF-A0A2G4IK87-F1
#
_cell.length_a   1.000
_cell.length_b   1.000
_cell.length_c   1.000
_cell.angle_alpha   90.00
_cell.angle_beta   90.00
_cell.angle_gamma   90.00
#
_symmetry.space_group_name_H-M   'P 1'
#
loop_
_entity.id
_entity.type
_entity.pdbx_description
1 polymer ?
#
loop_
_entity_poly.entity_id
_entity_poly.type
_entity_poly.pdbx_seq_one_letter_code
_entity_poly.pdbx_strand_id
1 'polypeptide(L)'
;MSKTLQEWGSDIGISKHIYKVGLMDDPKADVAKVMNDASALGQVDWKVIAKREVPELNDEDEVLARLALRLKLVDPTYYPKLKGTRSVFKLNPFDVDSHYVMKQALAGEQPKVKKLKPVDIGNYLIENALK
;
A
#
# COMPACT_ATOMS: atom_id res chain seq x y z
N MET A 1 -5.07 0.06 -4.85
CA MET A 1 -4.15 -0.13 -6.00
C MET A 1 -4.84 0.30 -7.29
N SER A 2 -4.09 0.74 -8.29
CA SER A 2 -4.55 0.99 -9.67
C SER A 2 -3.61 0.22 -10.60
N LYS A 3 -4.16 -0.45 -11.62
CA LYS A 3 -3.35 -1.21 -12.59
C LYS A 3 -2.60 -0.25 -13.50
N THR A 4 -3.28 0.79 -13.97
CA THR A 4 -2.67 1.83 -14.82
C THR A 4 -1.52 2.54 -14.11
N LEU A 5 -1.65 2.82 -12.81
CA LEU A 5 -0.56 3.39 -12.02
C LEU A 5 0.65 2.44 -11.96
N GLN A 6 0.42 1.15 -11.73
CA GLN A 6 1.48 0.15 -11.64
C GLN A 6 2.20 -0.09 -12.97
N GLU A 7 1.46 -0.10 -14.08
CA GLU A 7 2.02 -0.16 -15.43
C GLU A 7 2.91 1.06 -15.68
N TRP A 8 2.39 2.26 -15.43
CA TRP A 8 3.18 3.49 -15.53
C TRP A 8 4.45 3.42 -14.67
N GLY A 9 4.35 2.97 -13.41
CA GLY A 9 5.49 2.83 -12.51
C GLY A 9 6.52 1.83 -13.00
N SER A 10 6.11 0.79 -13.74
CA SER A 10 6.99 -0.14 -14.42
C SER A 10 7.70 0.51 -15.61
N ASP A 11 6.96 1.25 -16.43
CA ASP A 11 7.46 1.89 -17.66
C ASP A 11 8.56 2.92 -17.39
N ILE A 12 8.48 3.61 -16.25
CA ILE A 12 9.47 4.62 -15.85
C ILE A 12 10.55 4.08 -14.91
N GLY A 13 10.62 2.76 -14.71
CA GLY A 13 11.70 2.11 -13.95
C GLY A 13 11.57 2.16 -12.42
N ILE A 14 10.41 2.53 -11.86
CA ILE A 14 10.18 2.47 -10.41
C ILE A 14 9.96 1.01 -9.98
N SER A 15 8.82 0.44 -10.38
CA SER A 15 8.34 -0.93 -10.11
C SER A 15 6.84 -1.01 -10.46
N LYS A 16 6.38 -2.20 -10.86
CA LYS A 16 4.94 -2.53 -10.90
C LYS A 16 4.30 -2.72 -9.51
N HIS A 17 5.10 -2.74 -8.46
CA HIS A 17 4.65 -2.93 -7.08
C HIS A 17 4.65 -1.59 -6.33
N ILE A 18 3.77 -0.71 -6.78
CA ILE A 18 3.47 0.55 -6.10
C ILE A 18 2.02 0.58 -5.63
N TYR A 19 1.82 1.11 -4.43
CA TYR A 19 0.53 1.10 -3.74
C TYR A 19 0.29 2.42 -3.03
N LYS A 20 -0.95 2.92 -3.12
CA LYS A 20 -1.40 4.03 -2.28
C LYS A 20 -1.91 3.48 -0.95
N VAL A 21 -1.44 4.06 0.15
CA VAL A 21 -1.90 3.82 1.54
C VAL A 21 -2.44 5.13 2.10
N GLY A 22 -3.45 5.08 2.94
CA GLY A 22 -4.01 6.27 3.58
C GLY A 22 -4.98 5.89 4.70
N LEU A 23 -5.44 6.91 5.42
CA LEU A 23 -6.43 6.81 6.49
C LEU A 23 -7.77 7.36 6.01
N MET A 24 -8.87 6.90 6.59
CA MET A 24 -10.21 7.42 6.30
C MET A 24 -11.09 7.28 7.53
N ASP A 25 -11.88 8.33 7.82
CA ASP A 25 -12.74 8.39 9.00
C ASP A 25 -13.97 7.48 8.88
N ASP A 26 -14.50 7.29 7.66
CA ASP A 26 -15.71 6.48 7.45
C ASP A 26 -15.37 5.00 7.15
N PRO A 27 -15.62 4.07 8.09
CA PRO A 27 -15.40 2.65 7.87
C PRO A 27 -16.37 2.03 6.83
N LYS A 28 -17.48 2.70 6.49
CA LYS A 28 -18.44 2.23 5.49
C LYS A 28 -18.24 2.86 4.12
N ALA A 29 -17.43 3.91 4.01
CA ALA A 29 -17.15 4.55 2.73
C ALA A 29 -16.54 3.56 1.73
N ASP A 30 -17.08 3.60 0.52
CA ASP A 30 -16.49 2.93 -0.64
C ASP A 30 -15.28 3.74 -1.13
N VAL A 31 -14.13 3.45 -0.52
CA VAL A 31 -12.85 4.12 -0.82
C VAL A 31 -12.51 4.02 -2.30
N ALA A 32 -12.80 2.88 -2.95
CA ALA A 32 -12.50 2.72 -4.38
C ALA A 32 -13.33 3.69 -5.21
N LYS A 33 -14.63 3.78 -4.94
CA LYS A 33 -15.52 4.73 -5.61
C LYS A 33 -15.08 6.18 -5.37
N VAL A 34 -14.84 6.57 -4.12
CA VAL A 34 -14.38 7.94 -3.78
C VAL A 34 -13.11 8.30 -4.56
N MET A 35 -12.14 7.39 -4.62
CA MET A 35 -10.90 7.60 -5.35
C MET A 35 -11.09 7.69 -6.87
N ASN A 36 -11.96 6.86 -7.43
CA ASN A 36 -12.26 6.85 -8.86
C ASN A 36 -13.01 8.11 -9.29
N ASP A 37 -14.03 8.52 -8.52
CA ASP A 37 -14.81 9.73 -8.78
C ASP A 37 -13.92 10.99 -8.70
N ALA A 38 -12.97 11.01 -7.75
CA ALA A 38 -11.99 12.08 -7.63
C ALA A 38 -10.84 12.02 -8.66
N SER A 39 -10.80 11.00 -9.52
CA SER A 39 -9.68 10.75 -10.44
C SER A 39 -8.32 10.84 -9.74
N ALA A 40 -8.21 10.23 -8.56
CA ALA A 40 -7.03 10.37 -7.72
C ALA A 40 -5.76 9.93 -8.47
N LEU A 41 -4.71 10.76 -8.45
CA LEU A 41 -3.47 10.58 -9.25
C LEU A 41 -3.71 10.46 -10.77
N GLY A 42 -4.80 11.06 -11.26
CA GLY A 42 -5.22 10.94 -12.66
C GLY A 42 -5.66 9.53 -13.05
N GLN A 43 -6.01 8.68 -12.08
CA GLN A 43 -6.44 7.30 -12.30
C GLN A 43 -7.90 7.10 -11.86
N VAL A 44 -8.59 6.20 -12.56
CA VAL A 44 -10.02 5.88 -12.36
C VAL A 44 -10.29 4.37 -12.25
N ASP A 45 -9.24 3.57 -12.06
CA ASP A 45 -9.28 2.11 -11.95
C ASP A 45 -8.86 1.61 -10.55
N TRP A 46 -9.06 2.44 -9.53
CA TRP A 46 -8.73 2.15 -8.15
C TRP A 46 -9.53 0.98 -7.59
N LYS A 47 -8.83 0.09 -6.90
CA LYS A 47 -9.35 -1.05 -6.15
C LYS A 47 -8.77 -1.08 -4.75
N VAL A 48 -9.61 -1.29 -3.74
CA VAL A 48 -9.14 -1.57 -2.38
C VAL A 48 -8.70 -3.03 -2.31
N ILE A 49 -7.48 -3.27 -1.83
CA ILE A 49 -6.92 -4.62 -1.68
C ILE A 49 -6.91 -5.11 -0.24
N ALA A 50 -6.91 -4.19 0.73
CA ALA A 50 -7.11 -4.46 2.14
C ALA A 50 -7.63 -3.20 2.82
N LYS A 51 -8.39 -3.38 3.89
CA LYS A 51 -8.89 -2.33 4.79
C LYS A 51 -8.85 -2.91 6.21
N ARG A 52 -8.50 -2.09 7.20
CA ARG A 52 -8.55 -2.44 8.61
C ARG A 52 -9.01 -1.22 9.39
N GLU A 53 -9.98 -1.42 10.27
CA GLU A 53 -10.42 -0.39 11.21
C GLU A 53 -9.41 -0.29 12.35
N VAL A 54 -8.99 0.94 12.67
CA VAL A 54 -8.01 1.21 13.72
C VAL A 54 -8.47 2.43 14.52
N PRO A 55 -9.28 2.24 15.58
CA PRO A 55 -9.95 3.34 16.29
C PRO A 55 -9.01 4.33 16.98
N GLU A 56 -7.76 3.93 17.23
CA GLU A 56 -6.78 4.72 17.97
C GLU A 56 -5.93 5.64 17.06
N LEU A 57 -6.11 5.56 15.74
CA LEU A 57 -5.35 6.36 14.77
C LEU A 57 -6.25 7.42 14.11
N ASN A 58 -5.88 8.69 14.33
CA ASN A 58 -6.60 9.85 13.77
C ASN A 58 -5.71 10.74 12.90
N ASP A 59 -4.41 10.44 12.79
CA ASP A 59 -3.45 11.23 12.01
C ASP A 59 -2.90 10.40 10.84
N GLU A 60 -3.28 10.77 9.62
CA GLU A 60 -2.78 10.13 8.40
C GLU A 60 -1.28 10.36 8.20
N ASP A 61 -0.78 11.57 8.47
CA ASP A 61 0.63 11.91 8.25
C ASP A 61 1.55 11.10 9.17
N GLU A 62 1.11 10.83 10.41
CA GLU A 62 1.83 9.95 11.33
C GLU A 62 1.92 8.52 10.78
N VAL A 63 0.81 7.97 10.29
CA VAL A 63 0.75 6.62 9.68
C VAL A 63 1.67 6.52 8.48
N LEU A 64 1.65 7.54 7.60
CA LEU A 64 2.50 7.59 6.42
C LEU A 64 3.98 7.76 6.79
N ALA A 65 4.30 8.53 7.82
CA ALA A 65 5.67 8.69 8.32
C ALA A 65 6.23 7.38 8.89
N ARG A 66 5.45 6.66 9.71
CA ARG A 66 5.83 5.33 10.23
C ARG A 66 6.09 4.36 9.08
N LEU A 67 5.20 4.33 8.09
CA LEU A 67 5.36 3.47 6.92
C LEU A 67 6.62 3.84 6.09
N ALA A 68 6.94 5.13 5.96
CA ALA A 68 8.13 5.61 5.25
C ALA A 68 9.46 5.22 5.92
N LEU A 69 9.47 4.90 7.22
CA LEU A 69 10.65 4.34 7.89
C LEU A 69 10.94 2.89 7.47
N ARG A 70 9.94 2.19 6.91
CA ARG A 70 10.01 0.77 6.55
C ARG A 70 10.00 0.54 5.05
N LEU A 71 9.25 1.35 4.31
CA LEU A 71 9.07 1.23 2.87
C LEU A 71 9.51 2.48 2.15
N LYS A 72 9.99 2.28 0.91
CA LYS A 72 10.43 3.39 0.07
C LYS A 72 9.23 4.19 -0.42
N LEU A 73 9.10 5.41 0.08
CA LEU A 73 8.16 6.38 -0.47
C LEU A 73 8.55 6.74 -1.92
N VAL A 74 7.56 6.79 -2.80
CA VAL A 74 7.77 7.26 -4.17
C VAL A 74 7.69 8.78 -4.16
N ASP A 75 8.85 9.43 -4.29
CA ASP A 75 8.98 10.88 -4.16
C ASP A 75 8.32 11.62 -5.33
N PRO A 76 7.27 12.43 -5.07
CA PRO A 76 6.58 13.22 -6.10
C PRO A 76 7.45 14.23 -6.83
N THR A 77 8.58 14.63 -6.25
CA THR A 77 9.52 15.60 -6.82
C THR A 77 10.13 15.07 -8.11
N TYR A 78 10.47 13.78 -8.13
CA TYR A 78 11.03 13.11 -9.31
C TYR A 78 9.94 12.65 -10.29
N TYR A 79 8.69 12.56 -9.83
CA TYR A 79 7.59 11.98 -10.60
C TYR A 79 6.38 12.92 -10.64
N PRO A 80 6.28 13.80 -11.66
CA PRO A 80 5.24 14.83 -11.75
C PRO A 80 3.80 14.29 -11.66
N LYS A 81 3.54 13.05 -12.09
CA LYS A 81 2.22 12.41 -11.98
C LYS A 81 1.75 12.20 -10.54
N LEU A 82 2.67 12.20 -9.57
CA LEU A 82 2.38 12.02 -8.15
C LEU A 82 2.38 13.34 -7.38
N LYS A 83 2.56 14.48 -8.07
CA LYS A 83 2.67 15.79 -7.44
C LYS A 83 1.47 16.07 -6.53
N GLY A 84 1.76 16.48 -5.29
CA GLY A 84 0.75 16.75 -4.27
C GLY A 84 0.30 15.53 -3.47
N THR A 85 0.93 14.36 -3.61
CA THR A 85 0.59 13.17 -2.80
C THR A 85 1.79 12.58 -2.08
N ARG A 86 1.61 12.17 -0.82
CA ARG A 86 2.67 11.53 0.00
C ARG A 86 2.35 10.09 0.39
N SER A 87 1.41 9.47 -0.31
CA SER A 87 0.80 8.20 0.08
C SER A 87 1.18 7.01 -0.81
N VAL A 88 2.09 7.18 -1.77
CA VAL A 88 2.48 6.10 -2.70
C VAL A 88 3.80 5.48 -2.31
N PHE A 89 3.79 4.19 -2.03
CA PHE A 89 4.96 3.42 -1.59
C PHE A 89 5.35 2.38 -2.62
N LYS A 90 6.66 2.22 -2.82
CA LYS A 90 7.24 1.10 -3.54
C LYS A 90 7.45 -0.05 -2.58
N LEU A 91 7.00 -1.22 -3.01
CA LEU A 91 7.11 -2.47 -2.29
C LEU A 91 7.99 -3.45 -3.07
N ASN A 92 8.83 -4.20 -2.36
CA ASN A 92 9.48 -5.38 -2.89
C ASN A 92 8.65 -6.62 -2.48
N PRO A 93 8.13 -7.42 -3.42
CA PRO A 93 7.35 -8.61 -3.09
C PRO A 93 8.09 -9.61 -2.19
N PHE A 94 9.42 -9.69 -2.33
CA PHE A 94 10.24 -10.56 -1.51
C PHE A 94 10.17 -10.24 -0.02
N ASP A 95 10.01 -8.97 0.34
CA ASP A 95 9.88 -8.54 1.74
C ASP A 95 8.54 -9.02 2.33
N VAL A 96 7.50 -9.08 1.50
CA VAL A 96 6.19 -9.62 1.88
C VAL A 96 6.28 -11.12 2.11
N ASP A 97 6.90 -11.85 1.18
CA ASP A 97 7.11 -13.29 1.32
C ASP A 97 7.90 -13.62 2.60
N SER A 98 9.02 -12.91 2.81
CA SER A 98 9.87 -13.08 3.99
C SER A 98 9.12 -12.80 5.29
N HIS A 99 8.29 -11.75 5.31
CA HIS A 99 7.45 -11.43 6.47
C HIS A 99 6.47 -12.55 6.82
N TYR A 100 5.80 -13.14 5.83
CA TYR A 100 4.86 -14.24 6.08
C TYR A 100 5.56 -15.53 6.49
N VAL A 101 6.69 -15.87 5.87
CA VAL A 101 7.51 -17.05 6.24
C VAL A 101 7.99 -16.91 7.68
N MET A 102 8.49 -15.74 8.07
CA MET A 102 8.92 -15.46 9.44
C MET A 102 7.75 -15.54 10.43
N LYS A 103 6.58 -14.99 10.09
CA LYS A 103 5.39 -15.04 10.93
C LYS A 103 4.92 -16.48 11.17
N GLN A 104 4.96 -17.35 10.16
CA GLN A 104 4.66 -18.78 10.29
C GLN A 104 5.66 -19.50 11.18
N ALA A 105 6.96 -19.24 10.98
CA ALA A 105 8.01 -19.84 11.79
C ALA A 105 7.86 -19.48 13.28
N LEU A 106 7.55 -18.21 13.58
CA LEU A 106 7.31 -17.73 14.94
C LEU A 106 6.02 -18.31 15.57
N ALA A 107 5.03 -18.68 14.74
CA ALA A 107 3.81 -19.34 15.19
C ALA A 107 3.97 -20.86 15.39
N GLY A 108 5.17 -21.42 15.16
CA GLY A 108 5.43 -22.86 15.21
C GLY A 108 4.83 -23.64 14.03
N GLU A 109 4.38 -22.95 12.98
CA GLU A 109 3.88 -23.55 11.75
C GLU A 109 5.05 -23.93 10.83
N GLN A 110 4.85 -24.92 9.96
CA GLN A 110 5.82 -25.22 8.90
C GLN A 110 5.86 -24.06 7.89
N PRO A 111 7.00 -23.36 7.73
CA PRO A 111 7.07 -22.21 6.84
C PRO A 111 6.90 -22.64 5.38
N LYS A 112 5.93 -22.06 4.68
CA LYS A 112 5.68 -22.34 3.26
C LYS A 112 5.57 -21.04 2.49
N VAL A 113 6.36 -20.93 1.43
CA VAL A 113 6.21 -19.84 0.45
C VAL A 113 4.88 -20.05 -0.28
N LYS A 114 3.92 -19.16 -0.03
CA LYS A 114 2.64 -19.13 -0.74
C LYS A 114 2.71 -18.12 -1.87
N LYS A 115 1.91 -18.33 -2.91
CA LYS A 115 1.70 -17.31 -3.95
C LYS A 115 1.03 -16.09 -3.32
N LEU A 116 1.71 -14.94 -3.35
CA LEU A 116 1.17 -13.67 -2.83
C LEU A 116 -0.13 -13.28 -3.53
N LYS A 117 -1.16 -13.04 -2.73
CA LYS A 117 -2.41 -12.44 -3.18
C LYS A 117 -2.38 -10.92 -2.93
N PRO A 118 -3.19 -10.11 -3.65
CA PRO A 118 -3.28 -8.68 -3.39
C PRO A 118 -3.64 -8.35 -1.93
N VAL A 119 -4.47 -9.16 -1.30
CA VAL A 119 -4.84 -8.98 0.12
C VAL A 119 -3.66 -9.19 1.07
N ASP A 120 -2.72 -10.08 0.75
CA ASP A 120 -1.51 -10.29 1.55
C ASP A 120 -0.63 -9.04 1.51
N ILE A 121 -0.51 -8.42 0.34
CA ILE A 121 0.23 -7.17 0.17
C ILE A 121 -0.43 -6.03 0.96
N GLY A 122 -1.75 -5.89 0.84
CA GLY A 122 -2.49 -4.87 1.57
C GLY A 122 -2.36 -5.04 3.09
N ASN A 123 -2.45 -6.27 3.59
CA ASN A 123 -2.26 -6.56 5.02
C ASN A 123 -0.84 -6.28 5.49
N TYR A 124 0.18 -6.62 4.69
CA TYR A 124 1.56 -6.29 4.99
C TYR A 124 1.78 -4.78 5.11
N LEU A 125 1.24 -3.99 4.19
CA LEU A 125 1.32 -2.52 4.23
C LEU A 125 0.65 -1.97 5.50
N ILE A 126 -0.55 -2.45 5.83
CA ILE A 126 -1.26 -2.06 7.04
C ILE A 126 -0.45 -2.45 8.29
N GLU A 127 0.03 -3.69 8.40
CA GLU A 127 0.81 -4.14 9.55
C GLU A 127 2.10 -3.32 9.76
N ASN A 128 2.74 -2.83 8.70
CA ASN A 128 3.92 -1.97 8.82
C ASN A 128 3.58 -0.50 9.09
N ALA A 129 2.39 -0.04 8.72
CA ALA A 129 1.92 1.32 9.01
C ALA A 129 1.46 1.47 10.47
N LEU A 130 1.09 0.36 11.12
CA LEU A 130 0.62 0.32 12.52
C LEU A 130 1.73 0.06 13.56
N LYS A 131 2.95 -0.25 13.12
CA LYS A 131 4.10 -0.49 13.98
C LYS A 131 4.97 0.75 14.10
#